data_AF-A0A0N4UCU4-F1
#
_entry.id   AF-A0A0N4UCU4-F1
#
_cell.length_a   1.000
_cell.length_b   1.000
_cell.length_c   1.000
_cell.angle_alpha   90.00
_cell.angle_beta   90.00
_cell.angle_gamma   90.00
#
_symmetry.space_group_name_H-M   'P 1'
#
loop_
_entity.id
_entity.type
_entity.pdbx_description
1 polymer ?
#
loop_
_entity_poly.entity_id
_entity_poly.type
_entity_poly.pdbx_seq_one_letter_code
_entity_poly.pdbx_strand_id
1 'polypeptide(L)'
;MAKKYKSSLEEVELEMRKTLKKFRSTDWTDKVAAINMILCISEISPCICEKYSNRIFDRLVEECKDIRTALSRTAIFATGQLFSNVKVCLTLLQKTGDVSHAFIRRSAYDALNEIIKNASTATMDVLAALLDVTVITSKNNAIRASCASLVVKLVKRIGPSQAIKCSEASKLLSALVAFAQDADPNARNDGRRGLFLLNQGDDGNSKGLSK
;
A
#
# COMPACT_ATOMS: atom_id res chain seq x y z
N MET A 1 -10.50 7.45 36.69
CA MET A 1 -10.39 7.39 35.21
C MET A 1 -9.37 6.36 34.73
N ALA A 2 -8.11 6.39 35.19
CA ALA A 2 -7.07 5.43 34.76
C ALA A 2 -7.45 3.95 34.92
N LYS A 3 -8.09 3.57 36.04
CA LYS A 3 -8.55 2.18 36.27
C LYS A 3 -9.63 1.73 35.27
N LYS A 4 -10.56 2.62 34.90
CA LYS A 4 -11.61 2.35 33.91
C LYS A 4 -11.02 2.22 32.50
N TYR A 5 -10.08 3.10 32.15
CA TYR A 5 -9.35 3.02 30.89
C TYR A 5 -8.53 1.73 30.77
N LYS A 6 -7.81 1.35 31.83
CA LYS A 6 -7.05 0.09 31.87
C LYS A 6 -7.96 -1.14 31.73
N SER A 7 -9.09 -1.18 32.44
CA SER A 7 -10.09 -2.27 32.31
C SER A 7 -10.62 -2.37 30.88
N SER A 8 -10.94 -1.24 30.25
CA SER A 8 -11.42 -1.20 28.86
C SER A 8 -10.34 -1.69 27.87
N LEU A 9 -9.07 -1.36 28.09
CA LEU A 9 -7.97 -1.84 27.25
C LEU A 9 -7.76 -3.36 27.39
N GLU A 10 -7.87 -3.90 28.60
CA GLU A 10 -7.78 -5.35 28.87
C GLU A 10 -8.92 -6.12 28.17
N GLU A 11 -10.14 -5.57 28.16
CA GLU A 11 -11.29 -6.14 27.45
C GLU A 11 -11.05 -6.16 25.92
N VAL A 12 -10.56 -5.06 25.35
CA VAL A 12 -10.23 -4.99 23.92
C VAL A 12 -9.08 -5.92 23.55
N GLU A 13 -8.06 -6.05 24.41
CA GLU A 13 -6.96 -7.00 24.20
C GLU A 13 -7.45 -8.46 24.24
N LEU A 14 -8.36 -8.79 25.16
CA LEU A 14 -8.98 -10.11 25.20
C LEU A 14 -9.74 -10.40 23.90
N GLU A 15 -10.47 -9.41 23.39
CA GLU A 15 -11.21 -9.52 22.13
C GLU A 15 -10.28 -9.70 20.92
N MET A 16 -9.17 -8.97 20.88
CA MET A 16 -8.13 -9.17 19.86
C MET A 16 -7.60 -10.61 19.87
N ARG A 17 -7.32 -11.18 21.05
CA ARG A 17 -6.85 -12.58 21.16
C ARG A 17 -7.90 -13.58 20.67
N LYS A 18 -9.17 -13.39 21.01
CA LYS A 18 -10.28 -14.22 20.50
C LYS A 18 -10.39 -14.11 19.00
N THR A 19 -10.32 -12.89 18.47
CA THR A 19 -10.36 -12.60 17.04
C THR A 19 -9.22 -13.28 16.30
N LEU A 20 -7.99 -13.22 16.81
CA LEU A 20 -6.84 -13.92 16.23
C LEU A 20 -6.97 -15.44 16.27
N LYS A 21 -7.63 -16.00 17.29
CA LYS A 21 -7.96 -17.42 17.34
C LYS A 21 -9.00 -17.76 16.27
N LYS A 22 -10.06 -16.96 16.14
CA LYS A 22 -11.09 -17.10 15.10
C LYS A 22 -10.50 -16.98 13.69
N PHE A 23 -9.48 -16.13 13.51
CA PHE A 23 -8.80 -15.94 12.23
C PHE A 23 -8.03 -17.18 11.75
N ARG A 24 -7.82 -18.16 12.63
CA ARG A 24 -7.25 -19.47 12.31
C ARG A 24 -8.31 -20.52 11.95
N SER A 25 -9.59 -20.16 11.95
CA SER A 25 -10.69 -21.06 11.54
C SER A 25 -10.47 -21.55 10.11
N THR A 26 -10.90 -22.78 9.84
CA THR A 26 -10.97 -23.33 8.48
C THR A 26 -12.15 -22.76 7.70
N ASP A 27 -13.16 -22.24 8.39
CA ASP A 27 -14.30 -21.57 7.76
C ASP A 27 -13.87 -20.17 7.28
N TRP A 28 -14.04 -19.91 5.99
CA TRP A 28 -13.70 -18.63 5.38
C TRP A 28 -14.59 -17.49 5.88
N THR A 29 -15.84 -17.76 6.28
CA THR A 29 -16.75 -16.76 6.82
C THR A 29 -16.28 -16.27 8.19
N ASP A 30 -15.77 -17.19 9.01
CA ASP A 30 -15.13 -16.85 10.28
C ASP A 30 -13.89 -16.00 10.09
N LYS A 31 -13.08 -16.31 9.08
CA LYS A 31 -11.89 -15.51 8.74
C LYS A 31 -12.28 -14.10 8.29
N VAL A 32 -13.28 -13.96 7.43
CA VAL A 32 -13.80 -12.64 7.01
C VAL A 32 -14.31 -11.84 8.21
N ALA A 33 -15.09 -12.47 9.10
CA ALA A 33 -15.57 -11.84 10.32
C ALA A 33 -14.39 -11.42 11.24
N ALA A 34 -13.35 -12.24 11.34
CA ALA A 34 -12.17 -11.91 12.11
C ALA A 34 -11.41 -10.71 11.52
N ILE A 35 -11.27 -10.63 10.20
CA ILE A 35 -10.62 -9.48 9.54
C ILE A 35 -11.40 -8.19 9.81
N ASN A 36 -12.73 -8.21 9.64
CA ASN A 36 -13.56 -7.04 9.92
C ASN A 36 -13.48 -6.61 11.40
N MET A 37 -13.37 -7.58 12.32
CA MET A 37 -13.19 -7.28 13.73
C MET A 37 -11.80 -6.67 14.02
N ILE A 38 -10.74 -7.12 13.34
CA ILE A 38 -9.41 -6.50 13.44
C ILE A 38 -9.45 -5.04 12.97
N LEU A 39 -10.16 -4.76 11.87
CA LEU A 39 -10.36 -3.38 11.39
C LEU A 39 -11.07 -2.52 12.43
N CYS A 40 -12.16 -3.02 13.01
CA CYS A 40 -12.87 -2.33 14.08
C CYS A 40 -11.97 -2.08 15.31
N ILE A 41 -11.19 -3.07 15.75
CA ILE A 41 -10.26 -2.91 16.87
C ILE A 41 -9.16 -1.89 16.51
N SER A 42 -8.72 -1.82 15.25
CA SER A 42 -7.70 -0.84 14.82
C SER A 42 -8.19 0.60 14.90
N GLU A 43 -9.49 0.83 14.73
CA GLU A 43 -10.12 2.15 14.86
C GLU A 43 -10.33 2.53 16.33
N ILE A 44 -10.76 1.56 17.16
CA ILE A 44 -11.04 1.79 18.58
C ILE A 44 -9.75 1.90 19.41
N SER A 45 -8.77 1.03 19.15
CA SER A 45 -7.54 0.91 19.93
C SER A 45 -6.33 0.54 19.04
N PRO A 46 -5.77 1.53 18.33
CA PRO A 46 -4.62 1.31 17.44
C PRO A 46 -3.42 0.65 18.15
N CYS A 47 -3.17 0.98 19.42
CA CYS A 47 -2.05 0.43 20.18
C CYS A 47 -2.15 -1.09 20.41
N ILE A 48 -3.36 -1.63 20.53
CA ILE A 48 -3.57 -3.08 20.60
C ILE A 48 -3.28 -3.71 19.23
N CYS A 49 -3.77 -3.12 18.14
CA CYS A 49 -3.43 -3.61 16.80
C CYS A 49 -1.93 -3.57 16.53
N GLU A 50 -1.22 -2.55 16.98
CA GLU A 50 0.24 -2.44 16.86
C GLU A 50 0.96 -3.57 17.61
N LYS A 51 0.53 -3.90 18.84
CA LYS A 51 1.07 -5.01 19.64
C LYS A 51 0.96 -6.37 18.93
N TYR A 52 -0.09 -6.58 18.14
CA TYR A 52 -0.32 -7.83 17.40
C TYR A 52 -0.02 -7.73 15.90
N SER A 53 0.59 -6.61 15.46
CA SER A 53 0.82 -6.24 14.06
C SER A 53 1.43 -7.35 13.22
N ASN A 54 2.55 -7.95 13.64
CA ASN A 54 3.22 -9.02 12.91
C ASN A 54 2.30 -10.24 12.69
N ARG A 55 1.55 -10.66 13.73
CA ARG A 55 0.65 -11.82 13.63
C ARG A 55 -0.55 -11.53 12.72
N ILE A 56 -1.07 -10.30 12.76
CA ILE A 56 -2.15 -9.85 11.89
C ILE A 56 -1.65 -9.81 10.44
N PHE A 57 -0.47 -9.22 10.22
CA PHE A 57 0.13 -9.07 8.91
C PHE A 57 0.41 -10.43 8.25
N ASP A 58 1.12 -11.33 8.94
CA ASP A 58 1.45 -12.64 8.40
C ASP A 58 0.20 -13.41 7.97
N ARG A 59 -0.88 -13.31 8.77
CA ARG A 59 -2.14 -13.98 8.46
C ARG A 59 -2.87 -13.32 7.29
N LEU A 60 -2.97 -12.00 7.26
CA LEU A 60 -3.60 -11.30 6.14
C LEU A 60 -2.90 -11.61 4.81
N VAL A 61 -1.56 -11.61 4.79
CA VAL A 61 -0.78 -11.94 3.59
C VAL A 61 -1.04 -13.36 3.10
N GLU A 62 -1.25 -14.32 4.00
CA GLU A 62 -1.66 -15.68 3.65
C GLU A 62 -3.03 -15.69 2.97
N GLU A 63 -4.02 -15.02 3.57
CA GLU A 63 -5.39 -14.97 3.05
C GLU A 63 -5.54 -14.12 1.77
N CYS A 64 -4.61 -13.20 1.50
CA CYS A 64 -4.54 -12.49 0.21
C CYS A 64 -4.41 -13.45 -0.99
N LYS A 65 -3.97 -14.70 -0.76
CA LYS A 65 -3.82 -15.73 -1.80
C LYS A 65 -5.00 -16.71 -1.85
N ASP A 66 -6.04 -16.55 -1.02
CA ASP A 66 -7.18 -17.47 -1.00
C ASP A 66 -7.94 -17.46 -2.34
N ILE A 67 -8.37 -18.64 -2.79
CA ILE A 67 -9.10 -18.80 -4.06
C ILE A 67 -10.50 -18.18 -4.00
N ARG A 68 -11.05 -17.97 -2.81
CA ARG A 68 -12.34 -17.30 -2.61
C ARG A 68 -12.15 -15.80 -2.69
N THR A 69 -12.72 -15.22 -3.74
CA THR A 69 -12.70 -13.78 -4.00
C THR A 69 -13.12 -12.94 -2.79
N ALA A 70 -14.12 -13.39 -2.02
CA ALA A 70 -14.58 -12.66 -0.84
C ALA A 70 -13.48 -12.52 0.22
N LEU A 71 -12.87 -13.64 0.64
CA LEU A 71 -11.84 -13.65 1.67
C LEU A 71 -10.57 -12.93 1.20
N SER A 72 -10.09 -13.22 -0.01
CA SER A 72 -8.89 -12.58 -0.56
C SER A 72 -9.08 -11.06 -0.70
N ARG A 73 -10.25 -10.58 -1.16
CA ARG A 73 -10.53 -9.14 -1.24
C ARG A 73 -10.53 -8.48 0.13
N THR A 74 -11.22 -9.07 1.11
CA THR A 74 -11.27 -8.53 2.47
C THR A 74 -9.87 -8.50 3.10
N ALA A 75 -9.06 -9.55 2.90
CA ALA A 75 -7.69 -9.59 3.40
C ALA A 75 -6.79 -8.54 2.74
N ILE A 76 -6.87 -8.38 1.41
CA ILE A 76 -6.08 -7.40 0.68
C ILE A 76 -6.46 -5.97 1.09
N PHE A 77 -7.77 -5.68 1.20
CA PHE A 77 -8.26 -4.40 1.69
C PHE A 77 -7.74 -4.09 3.10
N ALA A 78 -7.91 -5.03 4.03
CA ALA A 78 -7.46 -4.84 5.41
C ALA A 78 -5.93 -4.70 5.52
N THR A 79 -5.17 -5.40 4.67
CA THR A 79 -3.71 -5.24 4.60
C THR A 79 -3.34 -3.80 4.25
N GLY A 80 -3.99 -3.21 3.23
CA GLY A 80 -3.74 -1.82 2.84
C GLY A 80 -4.23 -0.78 3.84
N GLN A 81 -5.28 -1.09 4.59
CA GLN A 81 -5.81 -0.18 5.61
C GLN A 81 -4.96 -0.20 6.91
N LEU A 82 -4.51 -1.38 7.33
CA LEU A 82 -3.81 -1.56 8.61
C LEU A 82 -2.31 -1.30 8.51
N PHE A 83 -1.72 -1.50 7.33
CA PHE A 83 -0.28 -1.45 7.16
C PHE A 83 0.12 -0.64 5.94
N SER A 84 1.03 0.31 6.15
CA SER A 84 1.55 1.20 5.11
C SER A 84 3.08 1.16 4.99
N ASN A 85 3.73 0.15 5.57
CA ASN A 85 5.18 0.02 5.53
C ASN A 85 5.70 -0.58 4.19
N VAL A 86 7.02 -0.45 3.99
CA VAL A 86 7.73 -0.92 2.79
C VAL A 86 7.46 -2.39 2.48
N LYS A 87 7.53 -3.27 3.49
CA LYS A 87 7.38 -4.73 3.32
C LYS A 87 5.99 -5.09 2.79
N VAL A 88 4.96 -4.39 3.28
CA VAL A 88 3.57 -4.56 2.82
C VAL A 88 3.44 -4.15 1.37
N CYS A 89 3.98 -2.97 1.03
CA CYS A 89 3.94 -2.45 -0.33
C CYS A 89 4.62 -3.40 -1.31
N LEU A 90 5.81 -3.91 -0.98
CA LEU A 90 6.52 -4.92 -1.79
C LEU A 90 5.70 -6.20 -1.96
N THR A 91 5.07 -6.69 -0.88
CA THR A 91 4.24 -7.91 -0.94
C THR A 91 3.03 -7.72 -1.85
N LEU A 92 2.34 -6.59 -1.74
CA LEU A 92 1.20 -6.26 -2.61
C LEU A 92 1.64 -6.02 -4.05
N LEU A 93 2.80 -5.38 -4.29
CA LEU A 93 3.36 -5.18 -5.63
C LEU A 93 3.62 -6.51 -6.33
N GLN A 94 4.20 -7.49 -5.65
CA GLN A 94 4.34 -8.84 -6.21
C GLN A 94 2.98 -9.46 -6.59
N LYS A 95 1.95 -9.18 -5.79
CA LYS A 95 0.58 -9.67 -5.99
C LYS A 95 -0.15 -8.97 -7.16
N THR A 96 0.28 -7.77 -7.58
CA THR A 96 -0.19 -7.14 -8.83
C THR A 96 0.24 -7.92 -10.08
N GLY A 97 1.27 -8.77 -9.97
CA GLY A 97 1.74 -9.66 -11.02
C GLY A 97 1.14 -11.06 -11.01
N ASP A 98 0.17 -11.33 -10.14
CA ASP A 98 -0.38 -12.68 -9.95
C ASP A 98 -1.00 -13.25 -11.25
N VAL A 99 -0.47 -14.38 -11.71
CA VAL A 99 -0.92 -15.03 -12.94
C VAL A 99 -2.16 -15.89 -12.73
N SER A 100 -2.39 -16.39 -11.51
CA SER A 100 -3.45 -17.34 -11.19
C SER A 100 -4.82 -16.68 -11.25
N HIS A 101 -4.94 -15.47 -10.69
CA HIS A 101 -6.24 -14.84 -10.50
C HIS A 101 -6.22 -13.34 -10.80
N ALA A 102 -6.98 -12.92 -11.83
CA ALA A 102 -7.09 -11.51 -12.21
C ALA A 102 -7.66 -10.62 -11.10
N PHE A 103 -8.59 -11.14 -10.29
CA PHE A 103 -9.18 -10.38 -9.18
C PHE A 103 -8.13 -10.06 -8.11
N ILE A 104 -7.16 -10.95 -7.87
CA ILE A 104 -6.08 -10.75 -6.92
C ILE A 104 -5.21 -9.58 -7.37
N ARG A 105 -4.83 -9.54 -8.66
CA ARG A 105 -4.03 -8.43 -9.21
C ARG A 105 -4.71 -7.10 -8.98
N ARG A 106 -6.00 -7.03 -9.33
CA ARG A 106 -6.81 -5.82 -9.19
C ARG A 106 -6.93 -5.40 -7.73
N SER A 107 -7.26 -6.33 -6.83
CA SER A 107 -7.37 -6.04 -5.41
C SER A 107 -6.04 -5.58 -4.81
N ALA A 108 -4.92 -6.18 -5.18
CA ALA A 108 -3.60 -5.76 -4.72
C ALA A 108 -3.26 -4.33 -5.18
N TYR A 109 -3.57 -4.02 -6.44
CA TYR A 109 -3.41 -2.67 -6.98
C TYR A 109 -4.33 -1.65 -6.27
N ASP A 110 -5.58 -2.03 -6.00
CA ASP A 110 -6.54 -1.18 -5.29
C ASP A 110 -6.08 -0.91 -3.85
N ALA A 111 -5.58 -1.92 -3.13
CA ALA A 111 -5.00 -1.75 -1.80
C ALA A 111 -3.77 -0.84 -1.79
N LEU A 112 -2.88 -0.97 -2.78
CA LEU A 112 -1.74 -0.05 -2.94
C LEU A 112 -2.20 1.39 -3.20
N ASN A 113 -3.28 1.58 -3.98
CA ASN A 113 -3.86 2.91 -4.16
C ASN A 113 -4.43 3.46 -2.85
N GLU A 114 -5.10 2.65 -2.04
CA GLU A 114 -5.60 3.09 -0.74
C GLU A 114 -4.45 3.44 0.21
N ILE A 115 -3.36 2.66 0.24
CA ILE A 115 -2.14 3.03 0.98
C ILE A 115 -1.64 4.40 0.50
N ILE A 116 -1.52 4.59 -0.82
CA ILE A 116 -1.08 5.87 -1.39
C ILE A 116 -2.04 7.00 -1.02
N LYS A 117 -3.35 6.80 -0.95
CA LYS A 117 -4.32 7.84 -0.59
C LYS A 117 -4.26 8.22 0.88
N ASN A 118 -4.01 7.25 1.77
CA ASN A 118 -4.09 7.42 3.21
C ASN A 118 -2.74 7.76 3.88
N ALA A 119 -1.62 7.47 3.23
CA ALA A 119 -0.29 7.72 3.79
C ALA A 119 -0.06 9.22 4.01
N SER A 120 -0.08 9.75 5.23
CA SER A 120 0.45 11.12 5.47
C SER A 120 1.97 11.03 5.64
N THR A 121 2.42 10.27 6.64
CA THR A 121 3.82 10.00 6.99
C THR A 121 4.42 8.82 6.21
N ALA A 122 3.62 7.79 5.91
CA ALA A 122 4.07 6.59 5.20
C ALA A 122 4.41 6.84 3.71
N THR A 123 4.21 8.05 3.21
CA THR A 123 4.35 8.39 1.80
C THR A 123 5.76 8.13 1.28
N MET A 124 6.78 8.35 2.13
CA MET A 124 8.19 8.11 1.77
C MET A 124 8.56 6.62 1.82
N ASP A 125 8.04 5.86 2.78
CA ASP A 125 8.23 4.41 2.84
C ASP A 125 7.60 3.73 1.62
N VAL A 126 6.39 4.17 1.23
CA VAL A 126 5.72 3.70 0.02
C VAL A 126 6.53 4.06 -1.22
N LEU A 127 7.09 5.28 -1.29
CA LEU A 127 7.98 5.67 -2.38
C LEU A 127 9.22 4.76 -2.43
N ALA A 128 9.89 4.54 -1.30
CA ALA A 128 11.06 3.65 -1.22
C ALA A 128 10.73 2.23 -1.69
N ALA A 129 9.56 1.70 -1.34
CA ALA A 129 9.10 0.39 -1.80
C ALA A 129 8.84 0.34 -3.31
N LEU A 130 8.24 1.39 -3.87
CA LEU A 130 7.98 1.50 -5.31
C LEU A 130 9.28 1.69 -6.10
N LEU A 131 10.29 2.30 -5.50
CA LEU A 131 11.60 2.52 -6.10
C LEU A 131 12.59 1.37 -5.86
N ASP A 132 12.12 0.28 -5.24
CA ASP A 132 12.93 -0.91 -5.06
C ASP A 132 13.29 -1.52 -6.42
N VAL A 133 14.57 -1.82 -6.61
CA VAL A 133 15.12 -2.35 -7.86
C VAL A 133 14.41 -3.64 -8.27
N THR A 134 14.04 -4.49 -7.30
CA THR A 134 13.34 -5.77 -7.58
C THR A 134 11.98 -5.56 -8.23
N VAL A 135 11.34 -4.42 -7.99
CA VAL A 135 10.05 -4.05 -8.60
C VAL A 135 10.28 -3.42 -9.97
N ILE A 136 11.21 -2.45 -10.07
CA ILE A 136 11.50 -1.73 -11.31
C ILE A 136 12.03 -2.69 -12.38
N THR A 137 12.92 -3.62 -12.02
CA THR A 137 13.52 -4.58 -12.96
C THR A 137 12.82 -5.94 -12.94
N SER A 138 11.60 -6.01 -12.42
CA SER A 138 10.84 -7.26 -12.36
C SER A 138 10.66 -7.84 -13.76
N LYS A 139 10.83 -9.16 -13.91
CA LYS A 139 10.55 -9.85 -15.19
C LYS A 139 9.08 -9.82 -15.56
N ASN A 140 8.19 -9.55 -14.61
CA ASN A 140 6.75 -9.50 -14.84
C ASN A 140 6.30 -8.08 -15.23
N ASN A 141 5.87 -7.93 -16.49
CA ASN A 141 5.41 -6.65 -17.04
C ASN A 141 4.25 -6.04 -16.24
N ALA A 142 3.35 -6.86 -15.68
CA ALA A 142 2.22 -6.35 -14.89
C ALA A 142 2.66 -5.70 -13.59
N ILE A 143 3.73 -6.19 -12.96
CA ILE A 143 4.34 -5.57 -11.77
C ILE A 143 4.94 -4.23 -12.16
N ARG A 144 5.75 -4.17 -13.23
CA ARG A 144 6.39 -2.93 -13.69
C ARG A 144 5.36 -1.87 -14.10
N ALA A 145 4.34 -2.23 -14.87
CA ALA A 145 3.26 -1.34 -15.25
C ALA A 145 2.48 -0.82 -14.04
N SER A 146 2.14 -1.71 -13.09
CA SER A 146 1.46 -1.32 -11.86
C SER A 146 2.32 -0.37 -11.04
N CYS A 147 3.62 -0.66 -10.92
CA CYS A 147 4.59 0.17 -10.21
C CYS A 147 4.70 1.57 -10.84
N ALA A 148 4.90 1.66 -12.16
CA ALA A 148 4.98 2.92 -12.87
C ALA A 148 3.73 3.78 -12.61
N SER A 149 2.55 3.16 -12.69
CA SER A 149 1.28 3.82 -12.41
C SER A 149 1.17 4.36 -10.98
N LEU A 150 1.58 3.56 -9.99
CA LEU A 150 1.58 3.91 -8.59
C LEU A 150 2.59 5.03 -8.28
N VAL A 151 3.78 4.99 -8.88
CA VAL A 151 4.78 6.07 -8.78
C VAL A 151 4.19 7.39 -9.29
N VAL A 152 3.55 7.39 -10.47
CA VAL A 152 2.92 8.61 -11.00
C VAL A 152 1.84 9.14 -10.06
N LYS A 153 0.98 8.27 -9.52
CA LYS A 153 -0.06 8.66 -8.56
C LYS A 153 0.54 9.25 -7.30
N LEU A 154 1.61 8.65 -6.80
CA LEU A 154 2.32 9.14 -5.61
C LEU A 154 2.95 10.51 -5.86
N VAL A 155 3.64 10.69 -7.00
CA VAL A 155 4.22 11.98 -7.41
C VAL A 155 3.16 13.08 -7.50
N LYS A 156 1.99 12.77 -8.09
CA LYS A 156 0.87 13.72 -8.14
C LYS A 156 0.37 14.11 -6.75
N ARG A 157 0.38 13.16 -5.80
CA ARG A 157 -0.11 13.38 -4.44
C ARG A 157 0.86 14.18 -3.58
N ILE A 158 2.17 13.90 -3.65
CA ILE A 158 3.18 14.68 -2.93
C ILE A 158 3.45 16.04 -3.57
N GLY A 159 3.15 16.17 -4.86
CA GLY A 159 3.49 17.34 -5.66
C GLY A 159 4.85 17.17 -6.35
N PRO A 160 4.98 17.47 -7.66
CA PRO A 160 6.23 17.31 -8.40
C PRO A 160 7.44 18.02 -7.77
N SER A 161 7.25 19.25 -7.28
CA SER A 161 8.32 20.03 -6.64
C SER A 161 8.82 19.37 -5.36
N GLN A 162 7.94 18.72 -4.59
CA GLN A 162 8.33 17.99 -3.38
C GLN A 162 8.98 16.64 -3.73
N ALA A 163 8.51 15.98 -4.79
CA ALA A 163 9.10 14.75 -5.29
C ALA A 163 10.58 14.92 -5.69
N ILE A 164 10.93 16.05 -6.29
CA ILE A 164 12.32 16.37 -6.69
C ILE A 164 13.20 16.74 -5.48
N LYS A 165 12.60 17.24 -4.40
CA LYS A 165 13.33 17.64 -3.18
C LYS A 165 13.53 16.51 -2.18
N CYS A 166 12.88 15.36 -2.38
CA CYS A 166 12.99 14.23 -1.45
C CYS A 166 14.34 13.50 -1.57
N SER A 167 14.73 12.76 -0.54
CA SER A 167 15.97 11.97 -0.51
C SER A 167 16.04 10.90 -1.61
N GLU A 168 14.89 10.47 -2.11
CA GLU A 168 14.76 9.43 -3.14
C GLU A 168 14.69 10.00 -4.56
N ALA A 169 14.87 11.31 -4.77
CA ALA A 169 14.67 11.98 -6.06
C ALA A 169 15.53 11.39 -7.19
N SER A 170 16.78 11.01 -6.91
CA SER A 170 17.67 10.37 -7.89
C SER A 170 17.15 8.99 -8.32
N LYS A 171 16.68 8.17 -7.36
CA LYS A 171 16.07 6.87 -7.65
C LYS A 171 14.74 7.02 -8.37
N LEU A 172 13.94 8.03 -8.00
CA LEU A 172 12.69 8.35 -8.68
C LEU A 172 12.93 8.67 -10.15
N LEU A 173 13.89 9.55 -10.45
CA LEU A 173 14.22 9.91 -11.82
C LEU A 173 14.73 8.70 -12.61
N SER A 174 15.64 7.92 -12.02
CA SER A 174 16.16 6.69 -12.63
C SER A 174 15.03 5.69 -12.93
N ALA A 175 14.12 5.47 -11.99
CA ALA A 175 12.97 4.59 -12.17
C ALA A 175 12.04 5.08 -13.28
N LEU A 176 11.72 6.38 -13.33
CA LEU A 176 10.86 6.95 -14.36
C LEU A 176 11.48 6.88 -15.76
N VAL A 177 12.79 7.05 -15.88
CA VAL A 177 13.53 6.85 -17.13
C VAL A 177 13.46 5.37 -17.55
N ALA A 178 13.71 4.45 -16.62
CA ALA A 178 13.59 3.02 -16.88
C ALA A 178 12.19 2.64 -17.36
N PHE A 179 11.15 3.14 -16.70
CA PHE A 179 9.76 2.94 -17.13
C PHE A 179 9.49 3.56 -18.50
N ALA A 180 9.96 4.78 -18.78
CA ALA A 180 9.75 5.45 -20.07
C ALA A 180 10.34 4.69 -21.29
N GLN A 181 11.33 3.83 -21.03
CA GLN A 181 12.01 2.97 -22.00
C GLN A 181 11.56 1.50 -21.94
N ASP A 182 10.58 1.16 -21.10
CA ASP A 182 10.14 -0.22 -20.88
C ASP A 182 9.58 -0.88 -22.16
N ALA A 183 9.60 -2.22 -22.22
CA ALA A 183 8.94 -2.96 -23.30
C ALA A 183 7.40 -2.92 -23.21
N ASP A 184 6.84 -2.75 -22.01
CA ASP A 184 5.40 -2.63 -21.78
C ASP A 184 4.87 -1.22 -22.08
N PRO A 185 3.85 -1.05 -22.93
CA PRO A 185 3.29 0.26 -23.26
C PRO A 185 2.73 1.04 -22.07
N ASN A 186 2.12 0.35 -21.09
CA ASN A 186 1.53 1.03 -19.93
C ASN A 186 2.63 1.58 -19.04
N ALA A 187 3.67 0.78 -18.75
CA ALA A 187 4.85 1.23 -18.04
C ALA A 187 5.52 2.42 -18.75
N ARG A 188 5.70 2.35 -20.08
CA ARG A 188 6.23 3.49 -20.86
C ARG A 188 5.42 4.75 -20.73
N ASN A 189 4.12 4.65 -20.90
CA ASN A 189 3.23 5.81 -20.88
C ASN A 189 3.23 6.46 -19.49
N ASP A 190 3.23 5.66 -18.43
CA ASP A 190 3.30 6.16 -17.06
C ASP A 190 4.69 6.74 -16.73
N GLY A 191 5.78 6.11 -17.17
CA GLY A 191 7.14 6.65 -17.03
C GLY A 191 7.28 8.03 -17.68
N ARG A 192 6.85 8.17 -18.93
CA ARG A 192 6.84 9.46 -19.65
C ARG A 192 5.97 10.50 -18.96
N ARG A 193 4.79 10.10 -18.47
CA ARG A 193 3.90 10.99 -17.73
C ARG A 193 4.53 11.46 -16.42
N GLY A 194 5.21 10.58 -15.70
CA GLY A 194 5.95 10.93 -14.49
C GLY A 194 7.05 11.95 -14.77
N LEU A 195 7.88 11.73 -15.79
CA LEU A 195 8.92 12.68 -16.20
C LEU A 195 8.34 14.04 -16.55
N PHE A 196 7.25 14.06 -17.31
CA PHE A 196 6.55 15.29 -17.69
C PHE A 196 6.02 16.05 -16.46
N LEU A 197 5.43 15.34 -15.49
CA LEU A 197 4.95 15.95 -14.24
C LEU A 197 6.09 16.60 -13.45
N LEU A 198 7.24 15.94 -13.36
CA LEU A 198 8.42 16.49 -12.69
C LEU A 198 8.95 17.74 -13.42
N ASN A 199 8.92 17.76 -14.74
CA ASN A 199 9.41 18.89 -15.54
C ASN A 199 8.52 20.15 -15.46
N GLN A 200 7.23 20.02 -15.14
CA GLN A 200 6.31 21.16 -14.95
C GLN A 200 6.43 21.84 -13.57
N GLY A 201 7.36 21.38 -12.72
CA GLY A 201 7.40 21.67 -11.29
C GLY A 201 7.66 23.11 -10.81
N ASP A 202 7.49 24.15 -11.64
CA ASP A 202 7.73 25.55 -11.26
C ASP A 202 6.71 26.61 -11.77
N ASP A 203 5.63 26.26 -12.47
CA ASP A 203 4.70 27.27 -13.02
C ASP A 203 3.62 27.78 -12.02
N GLY A 204 3.72 27.44 -10.73
CA GLY A 204 2.63 27.62 -9.77
C GLY A 204 2.68 28.86 -8.86
N ASN A 205 3.80 29.59 -8.74
CA ASN A 205 3.89 30.67 -7.74
C ASN A 205 4.69 31.92 -8.14
N SER A 206 4.94 32.16 -9.44
CA SER A 206 5.62 33.37 -9.93
C SER A 206 4.68 34.38 -10.59
N LYS A 207 3.37 34.34 -10.29
CA LYS A 207 2.42 35.42 -10.64
C LYS A 207 2.07 36.24 -9.41
N GLY A 208 2.89 37.26 -9.11
CA GLY A 208 2.56 38.18 -8.04
C GLY A 208 3.56 39.29 -7.73
N LEU A 209 4.47 39.64 -8.63
CA LEU A 209 5.35 40.81 -8.49
C LEU A 209 5.54 41.47 -9.86
N SER A 210 4.51 42.16 -10.34
CA SER A 210 4.64 43.11 -11.44
C SER A 210 4.15 44.48 -10.97
N LYS A 211 5.14 45.32 -10.65
CA LYS A 211 5.19 46.79 -10.60
C LYS A 211 4.07 47.53 -9.88
#